data_AF-A0A0S6X9B6-F1
#
_entry.id   AF-A0A0S6X9B6-F1
#
_cell.length_a   1.000
_cell.length_b   1.000
_cell.length_c   1.000
_cell.angle_alpha   90.00
_cell.angle_beta   90.00
_cell.angle_gamma   90.00
#
_symmetry.space_group_name_H-M   'P 1'
#
loop_
_entity.id
_entity.type
_entity.pdbx_description
1 polymer ?
#
loop_
_entity_poly.entity_id
_entity_poly.type
_entity_poly.pdbx_seq_one_letter_code
_entity_poly.pdbx_strand_id
1 'polypeptide(L)'
;MDRTFEDLDTTLEAEGVHLLKCEPNYNIWFGDGEQFRLSTDIASMKTEIEKWEGKDGFSRYLAYLQEAHDHYELSVSHVLLRNFTNITSMLRTSFLRHIAALHPFESIYSRTARYFRTDRLRRVFTFGSMYMGMSPFDAPGTYSLLQYTELAEGIWYPVGGFNKVIQALVAVGKRLGVQYRFSCSVEKILLSAEGSSAIGVQLSSGETLKADVVINNSDLVYAYNNLLPKTLYAQSLSQRPTSCSSISFYWALDRKVPQLAAHNIFLADEYRQSFDSIFLKHLIPNEPSFYVNVPSRVDATAAPEGKDSIVILVPVGHLVANPAASSSLPSGRVNGDGKDPTKLVGASEVSGVSTSTTQDWPKMIALARRTILSTIKDRIGEDISPYITKEITNDPATWRDKFNLDRGAILGLSHSFFNVLSFRPSTRARKGGALDGHFEALYPRLASVTGSEFAKSLTSTLQRIGEVVAPGSNIRGLYFVGASSHPGTGVPICLAGGKLVAEQVLEDQGVGIPWQKAAVNSKNRMSGLMGTTGREIDKPFGRFADGWLQALFLVVVTLLGWLASGVGIVLDTFLMAA
;
A
#
# COMPACT_ATOMS: atom_id res chain seq x y z
N MET A 1 16.91 0.36 5.32
CA MET A 1 17.72 0.58 4.11
C MET A 1 19.12 0.07 4.33
N ASP A 2 19.70 0.30 5.52
CA ASP A 2 21.03 -0.18 5.94
C ASP A 2 21.29 -1.63 5.56
N ARG A 3 20.43 -2.56 5.97
CA ARG A 3 20.55 -3.99 5.60
C ARG A 3 20.71 -4.23 4.10
N THR A 4 20.04 -3.44 3.25
CA THR A 4 20.17 -3.58 1.79
C THR A 4 21.54 -3.12 1.30
N PHE A 5 22.09 -2.04 1.86
CA PHE A 5 23.43 -1.57 1.51
C PHE A 5 24.50 -2.54 2.06
N GLU A 6 24.30 -3.08 3.27
CA GLU A 6 25.14 -4.14 3.84
C GLU A 6 25.14 -5.41 2.97
N ASP A 7 23.97 -5.85 2.50
CA ASP A 7 23.83 -6.98 1.57
C ASP A 7 24.54 -6.73 0.21
N LEU A 8 24.81 -5.47 -0.12
CA LEU A 8 25.54 -5.04 -1.31
C LEU A 8 27.01 -4.69 -1.01
N ASP A 9 27.53 -5.16 0.14
CA ASP A 9 28.90 -4.94 0.63
C ASP A 9 29.28 -3.44 0.73
N THR A 10 28.32 -2.59 1.12
CA THR A 10 28.51 -1.14 1.34
C THR A 10 27.65 -0.62 2.51
N THR A 11 27.59 0.70 2.70
CA THR A 11 26.75 1.38 3.70
C THR A 11 26.10 2.61 3.09
N LEU A 12 25.04 3.14 3.71
CA LEU A 12 24.41 4.38 3.25
C LEU A 12 25.43 5.53 3.22
N GLU A 13 26.23 5.66 4.27
CA GLU A 13 27.24 6.72 4.42
C GLU A 13 28.34 6.61 3.37
N ALA A 14 28.82 5.39 3.08
CA ALA A 14 29.83 5.16 2.04
C ALA A 14 29.31 5.51 0.64
N GLU A 15 28.00 5.38 0.41
CA GLU A 15 27.35 5.81 -0.84
C GLU A 15 26.85 7.28 -0.80
N GLY A 16 27.23 8.05 0.22
CA GLY A 16 26.92 9.47 0.34
C GLY A 16 25.46 9.78 0.68
N VAL A 17 24.74 8.83 1.29
CA VAL A 17 23.39 9.03 1.80
C VAL A 17 23.47 9.32 3.30
N HIS A 18 23.23 10.56 3.68
CA HIS A 18 23.14 10.99 5.07
C HIS A 18 21.68 11.15 5.48
N LEU A 19 21.29 10.51 6.59
CA LEU A 19 19.95 10.60 7.15
C LEU A 19 19.91 11.60 8.30
N LEU A 20 18.89 12.46 8.31
CA LEU A 20 18.56 13.36 9.41
C LEU A 20 17.26 12.92 10.04
N LYS A 21 17.22 12.83 11.37
CA LYS A 21 15.99 12.52 12.08
C LYS A 21 15.06 13.73 12.07
N CYS A 22 13.79 13.51 11.74
CA CYS A 22 12.76 14.51 11.81
C CYS A 22 12.29 14.66 13.26
N GLU A 23 12.49 15.84 13.85
CA GLU A 23 12.03 16.14 15.21
C GLU A 23 11.23 17.45 15.23
N PRO A 24 9.91 17.44 15.55
CA PRO A 24 9.10 16.25 15.82
C PRO A 24 8.96 15.33 14.59
N ASN A 25 8.45 14.11 14.80
CA ASN A 25 8.09 13.22 13.70
C ASN A 25 7.09 13.91 12.77
N TYR A 26 5.97 14.41 13.33
CA TYR A 26 5.00 15.25 12.62
C TYR A 26 4.02 15.95 13.59
N ASN A 27 3.35 16.98 13.08
CA ASN A 27 2.24 17.63 13.76
C ASN A 27 0.89 17.22 13.14
N ILE A 28 -0.08 16.91 13.98
CA ILE A 28 -1.48 16.66 13.56
C ILE A 28 -2.32 17.87 13.93
N TRP A 29 -2.98 18.48 12.95
CA TRP A 29 -3.84 19.67 13.10
C TRP A 29 -5.32 19.29 13.12
N PHE A 30 -6.04 19.77 14.14
CA PHE A 30 -7.47 19.58 14.32
C PHE A 30 -8.30 20.76 13.78
N GLY A 31 -9.61 20.59 13.62
CA GLY A 31 -10.54 21.60 13.09
C GLY A 31 -10.57 22.93 13.87
N ASP A 32 -10.25 22.90 15.16
CA ASP A 32 -10.20 24.07 16.04
C ASP A 32 -8.86 24.81 16.03
N GLY A 33 -7.91 24.41 15.17
CA GLY A 33 -6.57 24.99 15.09
C GLY A 33 -5.58 24.48 16.14
N GLU A 34 -6.04 23.67 17.10
CA GLU A 34 -5.13 22.96 18.01
C GLU A 34 -4.35 21.89 17.24
N GLN A 35 -3.17 21.56 17.78
CA GLN A 35 -2.32 20.51 17.22
C GLN A 35 -1.89 19.49 18.27
N PHE A 36 -1.62 18.28 17.80
CA PHE A 36 -0.94 17.22 18.52
C PHE A 36 0.47 17.03 17.94
N ARG A 37 1.51 17.25 18.75
CA ARG A 37 2.91 17.06 18.35
C ARG A 37 3.38 15.63 18.62
N LEU A 38 3.56 14.84 17.56
CA LEU A 38 4.04 13.47 17.68
C LEU A 38 5.58 13.42 17.59
N SER A 39 6.23 12.82 18.57
CA SER A 39 7.70 12.71 18.64
C SER A 39 8.11 11.39 19.27
N THR A 40 9.38 11.03 19.08
CA THR A 40 10.02 9.93 19.80
C THR A 40 10.48 10.32 21.22
N ASP A 41 10.53 11.62 21.52
CA ASP A 41 10.88 12.08 22.87
C ASP A 41 9.74 11.81 23.85
N ILE A 42 9.94 10.79 24.68
CA ILE A 42 8.99 10.36 25.71
C ILE A 42 8.66 11.48 26.70
N ALA A 43 9.60 12.40 27.00
CA ALA A 43 9.33 13.51 27.89
C ALA A 43 8.34 14.51 27.26
N SER A 44 8.58 14.89 26.01
CA SER A 44 7.64 15.71 25.23
C SER A 44 6.29 15.02 25.06
N MET A 45 6.28 13.72 24.73
CA MET A 45 5.06 12.93 24.58
C MET A 45 4.26 12.85 25.87
N LYS A 46 4.88 12.81 27.04
CA LYS A 46 4.16 12.85 28.32
C LYS A 46 3.31 14.10 28.44
N THR A 47 3.93 15.28 28.27
CA THR A 47 3.21 16.56 28.34
C THR A 47 2.10 16.63 27.30
N GLU A 48 2.37 16.18 26.08
CA GLU A 48 1.41 16.20 24.99
C GLU A 48 0.22 15.26 25.25
N ILE A 49 0.45 14.05 25.74
CA ILE A 49 -0.62 13.10 26.09
C ILE A 49 -1.45 13.62 27.26
N GLU A 50 -0.82 14.09 28.33
CA GLU A 50 -1.52 14.56 29.54
C GLU A 50 -2.41 15.78 29.26
N LYS A 51 -2.05 16.63 28.28
CA LYS A 51 -2.88 17.73 27.78
C LYS A 51 -4.26 17.26 27.34
N TRP A 52 -4.36 16.08 26.71
CA TRP A 52 -5.61 15.57 26.12
C TRP A 52 -6.29 14.50 26.97
N GLU A 53 -5.52 13.64 27.65
CA GLU A 53 -6.02 12.44 28.31
C GLU A 53 -5.97 12.52 29.85
N GLY A 54 -5.55 13.66 30.39
CA GLY A 54 -5.32 13.89 31.82
C GLY A 54 -4.06 13.21 32.34
N LYS A 55 -3.78 13.35 33.65
CA LYS A 55 -2.56 12.83 34.31
C LYS A 55 -2.37 11.31 34.14
N ASP A 56 -3.46 10.55 34.13
CA ASP A 56 -3.41 9.10 33.94
C ASP A 56 -3.26 8.68 32.47
N GLY A 57 -3.33 9.64 31.54
CA GLY A 57 -3.23 9.42 30.10
C GLY A 57 -1.89 8.83 29.68
N PHE A 58 -0.79 9.31 30.28
CA PHE A 58 0.54 8.88 29.91
C PHE A 58 0.79 7.39 30.23
N SER A 59 0.30 6.90 31.37
CA SER A 59 0.38 5.46 31.71
C SER A 59 -0.38 4.59 30.69
N ARG A 60 -1.51 5.05 30.17
CA ARG A 60 -2.26 4.34 29.11
C ARG A 60 -1.53 4.40 27.77
N TYR A 61 -0.89 5.53 27.45
CA TYR A 61 -0.02 5.64 26.28
C TYR A 61 1.16 4.66 26.33
N LEU A 62 1.82 4.50 27.48
CA LEU A 62 2.89 3.51 27.64
C LEU A 62 2.37 2.07 27.45
N ALA A 63 1.17 1.77 27.96
CA ALA A 63 0.54 0.47 27.75
C ALA A 63 0.19 0.22 26.26
N TYR A 64 -0.25 1.25 25.53
CA TYR A 64 -0.44 1.18 24.08
C TYR A 64 0.89 0.93 23.36
N LEU A 65 1.95 1.65 23.74
CA LEU A 65 3.27 1.51 23.13
C LEU A 65 3.85 0.11 23.33
N GLN A 66 3.63 -0.50 24.50
CA GLN A 66 4.00 -1.89 24.77
C GLN A 66 3.25 -2.87 23.87
N GLU A 67 1.93 -2.74 23.74
CA GLU A 67 1.17 -3.63 22.83
C GLU A 67 1.60 -3.46 21.37
N ALA A 68 1.85 -2.21 20.95
CA ALA A 68 2.32 -1.92 19.61
C ALA A 68 3.75 -2.48 19.35
N HIS A 69 4.62 -2.50 20.38
CA HIS A 69 5.92 -3.18 20.34
C HIS A 69 5.75 -4.69 20.13
N ASP A 70 4.86 -5.33 20.90
CA ASP A 70 4.61 -6.76 20.79
C ASP A 70 4.09 -7.10 19.39
N HIS A 71 3.17 -6.28 18.84
CA HIS A 71 2.72 -6.41 17.45
C HIS A 71 3.87 -6.28 16.45
N TYR A 72 4.82 -5.36 16.64
CA TYR A 72 5.99 -5.20 15.79
C TYR A 72 6.90 -6.41 15.82
N GLU A 73 7.36 -6.83 17.01
CA GLU A 73 8.29 -7.95 17.16
C GLU A 73 7.72 -9.25 16.61
N LEU A 74 6.45 -9.55 16.93
CA LEU A 74 5.75 -10.73 16.42
C LEU A 74 5.58 -10.67 14.90
N SER A 75 5.24 -9.50 14.34
CA SER A 75 5.08 -9.34 12.90
C SER A 75 6.42 -9.44 12.16
N VAL A 76 7.49 -8.83 12.65
CA VAL A 76 8.82 -8.91 12.04
C VAL A 76 9.35 -10.34 12.06
N SER A 77 9.28 -11.00 13.22
CA SER A 77 9.85 -12.34 13.43
C SER A 77 9.08 -13.45 12.70
N HIS A 78 7.75 -13.36 12.67
CA HIS A 78 6.90 -14.43 12.15
C HIS A 78 6.30 -14.14 10.78
N VAL A 79 6.21 -12.87 10.36
CA VAL A 79 5.45 -12.45 9.18
C VAL A 79 6.33 -11.76 8.13
N LEU A 80 6.83 -10.56 8.39
CA LEU A 80 7.41 -9.68 7.36
C LEU A 80 8.67 -10.24 6.69
N LEU A 81 9.48 -11.02 7.40
CA LEU A 81 10.74 -11.57 6.90
C LEU A 81 10.63 -13.01 6.38
N ARG A 82 9.42 -13.54 6.15
CA ARG A 82 9.21 -14.93 5.74
C ARG A 82 8.35 -15.03 4.48
N ASN A 83 8.71 -15.99 3.64
CA ASN A 83 7.95 -16.32 2.44
C ASN A 83 6.74 -17.21 2.81
N PHE A 84 5.54 -16.78 2.44
CA PHE A 84 4.29 -17.50 2.67
C PHE A 84 3.79 -18.09 1.37
N THR A 85 4.41 -19.18 0.94
CA THR A 85 4.11 -19.77 -0.38
C THR A 85 2.77 -20.52 -0.39
N ASN A 86 2.35 -21.11 0.74
CA ASN A 86 1.18 -21.99 0.83
C ASN A 86 0.38 -21.77 2.15
N ILE A 87 -0.91 -22.11 2.22
CA ILE A 87 -1.73 -22.03 3.46
C ILE A 87 -1.12 -22.81 4.63
N THR A 88 -0.52 -23.98 4.38
CA THR A 88 0.13 -24.79 5.44
C THR A 88 1.31 -24.06 6.08
N SER A 89 1.94 -23.12 5.37
CA SER A 89 3.01 -22.28 5.91
C SER A 89 2.50 -21.26 6.93
N MET A 90 1.20 -20.95 6.93
CA MET A 90 0.51 -20.10 7.92
C MET A 90 0.05 -20.90 9.16
N LEU A 91 -0.17 -22.21 9.03
CA LEU A 91 -0.70 -23.10 10.09
C LEU A 91 0.36 -23.59 11.08
N ARG A 92 1.37 -22.78 11.38
CA ARG A 92 2.43 -23.17 12.33
C ARG A 92 1.91 -23.00 13.75
N THR A 93 2.02 -24.03 14.58
CA THR A 93 1.64 -23.98 16.00
C THR A 93 2.32 -22.82 16.73
N SER A 94 3.56 -22.47 16.36
CA SER A 94 4.27 -21.32 16.90
C SER A 94 3.62 -19.99 16.53
N PHE A 95 3.02 -19.85 15.34
CA PHE A 95 2.31 -18.63 14.93
C PHE A 95 0.89 -18.58 15.51
N LEU A 96 0.17 -19.71 15.53
CA LEU A 96 -1.19 -19.79 16.04
C LEU A 96 -1.30 -19.33 17.51
N ARG A 97 -0.28 -19.58 18.33
CA ARG A 97 -0.22 -19.11 19.72
C ARG A 97 -0.20 -17.58 19.85
N HIS A 98 0.27 -16.87 18.83
CA HIS A 98 0.40 -15.41 18.84
C HIS A 98 -0.79 -14.70 18.18
N ILE A 99 -1.72 -15.42 17.55
CA ILE A 99 -2.91 -14.81 16.89
C ILE A 99 -3.74 -13.99 17.90
N ALA A 100 -3.93 -14.51 19.11
CA ALA A 100 -4.67 -13.79 20.14
C ALA A 100 -3.98 -12.48 20.56
N ALA A 101 -2.64 -12.49 20.65
CA ALA A 101 -1.84 -11.33 21.00
C ALA A 101 -1.75 -10.28 19.87
N LEU A 102 -1.88 -10.72 18.61
CA LEU A 102 -1.83 -9.86 17.43
C LEU A 102 -3.15 -9.09 17.18
N HIS A 103 -4.27 -9.53 17.77
CA HIS A 103 -5.58 -8.92 17.57
C HIS A 103 -5.96 -8.68 16.08
N PRO A 104 -5.80 -9.66 15.16
CA PRO A 104 -6.02 -9.46 13.74
C PRO A 104 -7.50 -9.26 13.36
N PHE A 105 -8.43 -9.57 14.25
CA PHE A 105 -9.89 -9.50 14.03
C PHE A 105 -10.55 -8.28 14.69
N GLU A 106 -9.81 -7.48 15.45
CA GLU A 106 -10.26 -6.19 15.97
C GLU A 106 -9.72 -5.09 15.06
N SER A 107 -10.51 -4.04 14.79
CA SER A 107 -9.98 -2.88 14.08
C SER A 107 -9.04 -2.07 14.96
N ILE A 108 -8.03 -1.45 14.37
CA ILE A 108 -7.08 -0.59 15.07
C ILE A 108 -7.79 0.54 15.79
N TYR A 109 -8.89 1.07 15.25
CA TYR A 109 -9.70 2.08 15.93
C TYR A 109 -10.34 1.56 17.22
N SER A 110 -11.01 0.40 17.15
CA SER A 110 -11.63 -0.23 18.32
C SER A 110 -10.58 -0.61 19.37
N ARG A 111 -9.41 -1.09 18.93
CA ARG A 111 -8.30 -1.44 19.82
C ARG A 111 -7.74 -0.23 20.56
N THR A 112 -7.47 0.84 19.81
CA THR A 112 -6.94 2.11 20.32
C THR A 112 -7.88 2.75 21.36
N ALA A 113 -9.19 2.54 21.24
CA ALA A 113 -10.18 3.04 22.19
C ALA A 113 -10.05 2.46 23.62
N ARG A 114 -9.33 1.35 23.80
CA ARG A 114 -9.01 0.80 25.14
C ARG A 114 -8.02 1.67 25.91
N TYR A 115 -7.17 2.41 25.19
CA TYR A 115 -6.09 3.23 25.76
C TYR A 115 -6.45 4.71 25.80
N PHE A 116 -7.11 5.21 24.76
CA PHE A 116 -7.42 6.63 24.62
C PHE A 116 -8.92 6.90 24.76
N ARG A 117 -9.26 7.83 25.65
CA ARG A 117 -10.64 8.20 25.98
C ARG A 117 -11.17 9.25 25.01
N THR A 118 -10.32 10.18 24.59
CA THR A 118 -10.68 11.24 23.66
C THR A 118 -10.72 10.72 22.23
N ASP A 119 -11.67 11.23 21.46
CA ASP A 119 -11.77 10.91 20.04
C ASP A 119 -10.53 11.41 19.27
N ARG A 120 -9.97 12.57 19.68
CA ARG A 120 -8.75 13.14 19.09
C ARG A 120 -7.58 12.17 19.14
N LEU A 121 -7.27 11.60 20.30
CA LEU A 121 -6.11 10.70 20.40
C LEU A 121 -6.35 9.36 19.70
N ARG A 122 -7.60 8.88 19.63
CA ARG A 122 -7.93 7.72 18.79
C ARG A 122 -7.62 7.99 17.31
N ARG A 123 -7.96 9.18 16.80
CA ARG A 123 -7.62 9.58 15.42
C ARG A 123 -6.10 9.67 15.23
N VAL A 124 -5.39 10.32 16.16
CA VAL A 124 -3.92 10.46 16.14
C VAL A 124 -3.23 9.11 15.97
N PHE A 125 -3.59 8.11 16.80
CA PHE A 125 -2.92 6.81 16.81
C PHE A 125 -3.52 5.77 15.84
N THR A 126 -4.46 6.17 14.99
CA THR A 126 -5.06 5.28 13.98
C THR A 126 -4.90 5.79 12.55
N PHE A 127 -4.58 7.08 12.36
CA PHE A 127 -4.40 7.66 11.03
C PHE A 127 -3.32 6.96 10.21
N GLY A 128 -2.30 6.38 10.85
CA GLY A 128 -1.26 5.59 10.19
C GLY A 128 -1.77 4.43 9.33
N SER A 129 -3.02 3.96 9.51
CA SER A 129 -3.63 2.96 8.62
C SER A 129 -3.71 3.43 7.15
N MET A 130 -3.72 4.75 6.92
CA MET A 130 -3.70 5.33 5.59
C MET A 130 -2.40 5.08 4.82
N TYR A 131 -1.30 4.75 5.49
CA TYR A 131 -0.05 4.39 4.81
C TYR A 131 -0.20 3.11 4.00
N MET A 132 -1.20 2.31 4.33
CA MET A 132 -1.57 1.08 3.65
C MET A 132 -2.84 1.24 2.81
N GLY A 133 -3.36 2.46 2.69
CA GLY A 133 -4.60 2.73 1.97
C GLY A 133 -5.77 1.95 2.57
N MET A 134 -5.92 1.97 3.90
CA MET A 134 -7.04 1.35 4.60
C MET A 134 -7.69 2.30 5.59
N SER A 135 -9.01 2.13 5.71
CA SER A 135 -9.80 2.73 6.78
C SER A 135 -9.38 2.19 8.15
N PRO A 136 -9.17 3.05 9.17
CA PRO A 136 -8.82 2.63 10.52
C PRO A 136 -9.94 1.82 11.19
N PHE A 137 -11.17 1.91 10.67
CA PHE A 137 -12.32 1.16 11.16
C PHE A 137 -12.32 -0.29 10.68
N ASP A 138 -11.54 -0.60 9.64
CA ASP A 138 -11.46 -1.93 9.03
C ASP A 138 -10.06 -2.55 9.13
N ALA A 139 -9.03 -1.70 9.30
CA ALA A 139 -7.65 -2.14 9.43
C ALA A 139 -7.43 -2.95 10.73
N PRO A 140 -6.89 -4.17 10.67
CA PRO A 140 -6.51 -4.99 11.83
C PRO A 140 -5.67 -4.26 12.90
N GLY A 141 -5.89 -4.62 14.17
CA GLY A 141 -5.17 -4.09 15.32
C GLY A 141 -3.65 -4.29 15.24
N THR A 142 -3.18 -5.34 14.57
CA THR A 142 -1.76 -5.58 14.28
C THR A 142 -1.06 -4.37 13.66
N TYR A 143 -1.78 -3.52 12.92
CA TYR A 143 -1.18 -2.38 12.22
C TYR A 143 -0.70 -1.27 13.15
N SER A 144 -0.96 -1.33 14.46
CA SER A 144 -0.26 -0.46 15.42
C SER A 144 1.26 -0.64 15.41
N LEU A 145 1.78 -1.73 14.82
CA LEU A 145 3.23 -1.90 14.57
C LEU A 145 3.81 -0.73 13.77
N LEU A 146 3.06 -0.15 12.84
CA LEU A 146 3.54 0.98 12.03
C LEU A 146 3.73 2.21 12.92
N GLN A 147 2.75 2.47 13.79
CA GLN A 147 2.82 3.54 14.75
C GLN A 147 3.96 3.34 15.75
N TYR A 148 4.21 2.08 16.16
CA TYR A 148 5.37 1.76 17.01
C TYR A 148 6.68 2.15 16.35
N THR A 149 6.89 1.82 15.07
CA THR A 149 8.14 2.20 14.38
C THR A 149 8.36 3.70 14.36
N GLU A 150 7.32 4.50 14.12
CA GLU A 150 7.44 5.96 14.18
C GLU A 150 7.76 6.45 15.60
N LEU A 151 7.07 5.94 16.62
CA LEU A 151 7.24 6.39 18.00
C LEU A 151 8.55 5.93 18.65
N ALA A 152 9.07 4.77 18.25
CA ALA A 152 10.28 4.17 18.82
C ALA A 152 11.53 4.44 17.99
N GLU A 153 11.46 4.26 16.66
CA GLU A 153 12.62 4.40 15.75
C GLU A 153 12.72 5.81 15.13
N GLY A 154 11.59 6.50 15.00
CA GLY A 154 11.51 7.85 14.46
C GLY A 154 11.39 7.92 12.94
N ILE A 155 11.19 9.14 12.43
CA ILE A 155 11.13 9.42 11.00
C ILE A 155 12.46 10.00 10.55
N TRP A 156 12.95 9.52 9.39
CA TRP A 156 14.27 9.88 8.87
C TRP A 156 14.16 10.44 7.46
N TYR A 157 14.92 11.51 7.21
CA TYR A 157 14.99 12.23 5.94
C TYR A 157 16.39 12.09 5.32
N PRO A 158 16.54 11.54 4.11
CA PRO A 158 17.81 11.58 3.39
C PRO A 158 18.09 12.98 2.87
N VAL A 159 19.22 13.58 3.25
CA VAL A 159 19.68 14.88 2.74
C VAL A 159 19.77 14.83 1.21
N GLY A 160 19.20 15.82 0.53
CA GLY A 160 18.98 15.85 -0.92
C GLY A 160 17.72 15.10 -1.39
N GLY A 161 16.90 14.62 -0.45
CA GLY A 161 15.66 13.90 -0.68
C GLY A 161 15.84 12.42 -1.07
N PHE A 162 14.72 11.70 -1.14
CA PHE A 162 14.70 10.25 -1.44
C PHE A 162 15.35 9.87 -2.78
N ASN A 163 15.50 10.82 -3.71
CA ASN A 163 16.21 10.57 -4.96
C ASN A 163 17.69 10.20 -4.72
N LYS A 164 18.32 10.67 -3.63
CA LYS A 164 19.69 10.31 -3.27
C LYS A 164 19.88 8.82 -3.00
N VAL A 165 18.90 8.20 -2.34
CA VAL A 165 18.91 6.74 -2.12
C VAL A 165 18.88 5.99 -3.46
N ILE A 166 18.07 6.45 -4.41
CA ILE A 166 17.98 5.86 -5.76
C ILE A 166 19.31 6.04 -6.51
N GLN A 167 19.89 7.25 -6.47
CA GLN A 167 21.18 7.53 -7.10
C GLN A 167 22.29 6.63 -6.56
N ALA A 168 22.32 6.42 -5.24
CA ALA A 168 23.26 5.52 -4.57
C ALA A 168 23.10 4.07 -5.05
N LEU A 169 21.88 3.53 -5.08
CA LEU A 169 21.62 2.18 -5.59
C LEU A 169 22.01 2.02 -7.08
N VAL A 170 21.77 3.05 -7.91
CA VAL A 170 22.20 3.06 -9.32
C VAL A 170 23.72 3.11 -9.43
N ALA A 171 24.41 3.87 -8.58
CA ALA A 171 25.86 3.92 -8.56
C ALA A 171 26.48 2.56 -8.19
N VAL A 172 25.96 1.91 -7.15
CA VAL A 172 26.33 0.54 -6.77
C VAL A 172 26.12 -0.41 -7.95
N GLY A 173 24.94 -0.39 -8.57
CA GLY A 173 24.63 -1.23 -9.73
C GLY A 173 25.60 -1.02 -10.90
N LYS A 174 25.94 0.23 -11.22
CA LYS A 174 26.93 0.54 -12.27
C LYS A 174 28.31 -0.02 -11.95
N ARG A 175 28.78 0.08 -10.69
CA ARG A 175 30.06 -0.52 -10.27
C ARG A 175 30.06 -2.05 -10.41
N LEU A 176 28.91 -2.68 -10.21
CA LEU A 176 28.71 -4.12 -10.39
C LEU A 176 28.43 -4.52 -11.85
N GLY A 177 28.49 -3.58 -12.80
CA GLY A 177 28.32 -3.84 -14.23
C GLY A 177 26.88 -3.84 -14.74
N VAL A 178 25.91 -3.39 -13.94
CA VAL A 178 24.50 -3.26 -14.37
C VAL A 178 24.38 -2.19 -15.46
N GLN A 179 23.71 -2.55 -16.56
CA GLN A 179 23.41 -1.63 -17.66
C GLN A 179 22.01 -1.03 -17.49
N TYR A 180 21.91 0.29 -17.62
CA TYR A 180 20.65 1.02 -17.52
C TYR A 180 20.29 1.60 -18.89
N ARG A 181 19.12 1.24 -19.43
CA ARG A 181 18.57 1.78 -20.68
C ARG A 181 17.30 2.59 -20.36
N PHE A 182 17.37 3.90 -20.56
CA PHE A 182 16.24 4.82 -20.34
C PHE A 182 15.51 5.09 -21.65
N SER A 183 14.26 5.55 -21.55
CA SER A 183 13.40 5.82 -22.72
C SER A 183 13.20 4.58 -23.62
N CYS A 184 13.28 3.38 -23.03
CA CYS A 184 13.13 2.10 -23.70
C CYS A 184 11.92 1.37 -23.10
N SER A 185 10.70 1.78 -23.47
CA SER A 185 9.49 1.12 -22.97
C SER A 185 9.42 -0.33 -23.46
N VAL A 186 9.12 -1.25 -22.55
CA VAL A 186 8.88 -2.66 -22.89
C VAL A 186 7.45 -2.79 -23.38
N GLU A 187 7.27 -3.30 -24.60
CA GLU A 187 5.96 -3.54 -25.20
C GLU A 187 5.40 -4.90 -24.78
N LYS A 188 6.25 -5.94 -24.77
CA LYS A 188 5.85 -7.29 -24.33
C LYS A 188 6.99 -8.12 -23.82
N ILE A 189 6.68 -9.06 -22.94
CA ILE A 189 7.57 -10.13 -22.49
C ILE A 189 7.45 -11.29 -23.47
N LEU A 190 8.60 -11.78 -23.96
CA LEU A 190 8.67 -12.86 -24.93
C LEU A 190 8.72 -14.20 -24.20
N LEU A 191 7.88 -15.14 -24.65
CA LEU A 191 7.80 -16.50 -24.11
C LEU A 191 8.26 -17.54 -25.15
N SER A 192 8.63 -18.74 -24.69
CA SER A 192 8.85 -19.90 -25.56
C SER A 192 7.57 -20.26 -26.35
N ALA A 193 7.71 -21.06 -27.41
CA ALA A 193 6.56 -21.49 -28.22
C ALA A 193 5.47 -22.19 -27.39
N GLU A 194 5.87 -22.93 -26.34
CA GLU A 194 4.98 -23.63 -25.41
C GLU A 194 4.44 -22.74 -24.28
N GLY A 195 4.85 -21.46 -24.25
CA GLY A 195 4.52 -20.49 -23.20
C GLY A 195 5.03 -20.89 -21.82
N SER A 196 6.09 -21.71 -21.75
CA SER A 196 6.55 -22.32 -20.49
C SER A 196 7.76 -21.62 -19.87
N SER A 197 8.44 -20.76 -20.62
CA SER A 197 9.58 -19.98 -20.14
C SER A 197 9.61 -18.60 -20.78
N ALA A 198 10.10 -17.60 -20.05
CA ALA A 198 10.48 -16.31 -20.64
C ALA A 198 11.81 -16.45 -21.40
N ILE A 199 11.94 -15.71 -22.49
CA ILE A 199 13.13 -15.73 -23.36
C ILE A 199 13.68 -14.31 -23.65
N GLY A 200 13.05 -13.29 -23.07
CA GLY A 200 13.43 -11.89 -23.27
C GLY A 200 12.26 -10.93 -23.28
N VAL A 201 12.48 -9.74 -23.83
CA VAL A 201 11.48 -8.68 -23.98
C VAL A 201 11.58 -8.05 -25.36
N GLN A 202 10.46 -7.54 -25.86
CA GLN A 202 10.42 -6.65 -27.03
C GLN A 202 10.12 -5.23 -26.55
N LEU A 203 10.91 -4.28 -27.03
CA LEU A 203 10.72 -2.85 -26.79
C LEU A 203 9.70 -2.28 -27.77
N SER A 204 9.10 -1.14 -27.42
CA SER A 204 8.16 -0.41 -28.29
C SER A 204 8.79 0.09 -29.59
N SER A 205 10.12 0.10 -29.70
CA SER A 205 10.85 0.37 -30.94
C SER A 205 10.85 -0.82 -31.92
N GLY A 206 10.38 -1.99 -31.47
CA GLY A 206 10.49 -3.28 -32.18
C GLY A 206 11.76 -4.06 -31.83
N GLU A 207 12.76 -3.44 -31.20
CA GLU A 207 14.00 -4.09 -30.75
C GLU A 207 13.69 -5.26 -29.80
N THR A 208 14.37 -6.39 -29.99
CA THR A 208 14.22 -7.57 -29.13
C THR A 208 15.48 -7.78 -28.31
N LEU A 209 15.31 -7.89 -27.00
CA LEU A 209 16.36 -8.19 -26.03
C LEU A 209 16.16 -9.60 -25.50
N LYS A 210 17.11 -10.49 -25.74
CA LYS A 210 17.09 -11.86 -25.20
C LYS A 210 17.65 -11.88 -23.79
N ALA A 211 17.05 -12.69 -22.92
CA ALA A 211 17.51 -12.90 -21.56
C ALA A 211 17.10 -14.29 -21.06
N ASP A 212 17.95 -14.91 -20.23
CA ASP A 212 17.66 -16.19 -19.56
C ASP A 212 16.63 -16.01 -18.43
N VAL A 213 16.63 -14.82 -17.81
CA VAL A 213 15.73 -14.43 -16.73
C VAL A 213 15.19 -13.03 -17.00
N VAL A 214 13.88 -12.86 -16.80
CA VAL A 214 13.18 -11.58 -16.84
C VAL A 214 12.61 -11.32 -15.44
N ILE A 215 12.99 -10.19 -14.84
CA ILE A 215 12.43 -9.71 -13.58
C ILE A 215 11.62 -8.45 -13.89
N ASN A 216 10.32 -8.49 -13.63
CA ASN A 216 9.42 -7.38 -13.91
C ASN A 216 9.04 -6.62 -12.63
N ASN A 217 9.24 -5.30 -12.66
CA ASN A 217 8.89 -4.38 -11.58
C ASN A 217 7.72 -3.45 -11.94
N SER A 218 7.06 -3.64 -13.09
CA SER A 218 5.80 -2.95 -13.37
C SER A 218 4.70 -3.46 -12.45
N ASP A 219 3.61 -2.70 -12.34
CA ASP A 219 2.40 -3.21 -11.66
C ASP A 219 2.00 -4.59 -12.21
N LEU A 220 1.63 -5.48 -11.31
CA LEU A 220 1.34 -6.88 -11.60
C LEU A 220 0.12 -7.02 -12.51
N VAL A 221 -0.96 -6.30 -12.20
CA VAL A 221 -2.21 -6.34 -12.99
C VAL A 221 -1.93 -5.79 -14.38
N TYR A 222 -1.18 -4.69 -14.46
CA TYR A 222 -0.72 -4.14 -15.74
C TYR A 222 0.09 -5.16 -16.54
N ALA A 223 1.07 -5.82 -15.90
CA ALA A 223 1.96 -6.75 -16.58
C ALA A 223 1.21 -7.93 -17.21
N TYR A 224 0.32 -8.57 -16.45
CA TYR A 224 -0.45 -9.71 -16.95
C TYR A 224 -1.44 -9.33 -18.05
N ASN A 225 -1.94 -8.10 -18.05
CA ASN A 225 -2.93 -7.64 -19.03
C ASN A 225 -2.31 -6.99 -20.28
N ASN A 226 -1.09 -6.46 -20.20
CA ASN A 226 -0.47 -5.69 -21.28
C ASN A 226 0.85 -6.29 -21.79
N LEU A 227 1.66 -6.90 -20.92
CA LEU A 227 2.99 -7.41 -21.29
C LEU A 227 3.01 -8.91 -21.59
N LEU A 228 1.96 -9.65 -21.17
CA LEU A 228 1.82 -11.09 -21.36
C LEU A 228 0.57 -11.42 -22.18
N PRO A 229 0.49 -12.63 -22.78
CA PRO A 229 -0.73 -13.10 -23.41
C PRO A 229 -1.91 -13.07 -22.44
N LYS A 230 -3.07 -12.61 -22.92
CA LYS A 230 -4.28 -12.54 -22.09
C LYS A 230 -4.71 -13.92 -21.62
N THR A 231 -4.95 -14.05 -20.32
CA THR A 231 -5.41 -15.28 -19.66
C THR A 231 -6.57 -14.97 -18.72
N LEU A 232 -7.28 -16.01 -18.28
CA LEU A 232 -8.33 -15.86 -17.25
C LEU A 232 -7.76 -15.37 -15.91
N TYR A 233 -6.53 -15.75 -15.60
CA TYR A 233 -5.83 -15.23 -14.43
C TYR A 233 -5.58 -13.72 -14.54
N ALA A 234 -5.17 -13.23 -15.72
CA ALA A 234 -5.03 -11.78 -15.95
C ALA A 234 -6.36 -11.04 -15.72
N GLN A 235 -7.48 -11.63 -16.14
CA GLN A 235 -8.82 -11.07 -15.92
C GLN A 235 -9.22 -11.12 -14.44
N SER A 236 -8.95 -12.22 -13.72
CA SER A 236 -9.28 -12.33 -12.31
C SER A 236 -8.48 -11.35 -11.44
N LEU A 237 -7.22 -11.08 -11.81
CA LEU A 237 -6.39 -10.05 -11.20
C LEU A 237 -7.03 -8.66 -11.31
N SER A 238 -7.57 -8.32 -12.48
CA SER A 238 -8.23 -7.03 -12.73
C SER A 238 -9.53 -6.84 -11.93
N GLN A 239 -10.09 -7.89 -11.35
CA GLN A 239 -11.27 -7.83 -10.48
C GLN A 239 -10.92 -7.75 -8.99
N ARG A 240 -9.62 -7.83 -8.63
CA ARG A 240 -9.21 -7.77 -7.23
C ARG A 240 -9.43 -6.36 -6.67
N PRO A 241 -9.85 -6.24 -5.38
CA PRO A 241 -9.97 -4.95 -4.72
C PRO A 241 -8.64 -4.20 -4.77
N THR A 242 -8.72 -2.94 -5.18
CA THR A 242 -7.58 -2.06 -5.39
C THR A 242 -7.49 -1.05 -4.25
N SER A 243 -6.28 -0.61 -3.89
CA SER A 243 -6.08 0.45 -2.90
C SER A 243 -6.57 1.81 -3.39
N CYS A 244 -6.62 2.81 -2.49
CA CYS A 244 -6.91 4.19 -2.87
C CYS A 244 -5.80 4.78 -3.77
N SER A 245 -6.09 5.94 -4.35
CA SER A 245 -5.10 6.75 -5.06
C SER A 245 -4.85 8.07 -4.32
N SER A 246 -4.13 9.00 -4.96
CA SER A 246 -3.87 10.33 -4.41
C SER A 246 -3.95 11.43 -5.46
N ILE A 247 -4.34 12.62 -5.03
CA ILE A 247 -3.98 13.88 -5.70
C ILE A 247 -2.77 14.43 -4.94
N SER A 248 -1.71 14.77 -5.65
CA SER A 248 -0.52 15.38 -5.06
C SER A 248 -0.26 16.76 -5.67
N PHE A 249 -0.10 17.77 -4.82
CA PHE A 249 0.33 19.09 -5.21
C PHE A 249 1.78 19.32 -4.81
N TYR A 250 2.56 19.94 -5.69
CA TYR A 250 3.92 20.37 -5.43
C TYR A 250 3.97 21.88 -5.62
N TRP A 251 4.07 22.61 -4.51
CA TRP A 251 4.07 24.07 -4.49
C TRP A 251 5.46 24.62 -4.19
N ALA A 252 5.90 25.58 -5.00
CA ALA A 252 7.04 26.42 -4.65
C ALA A 252 6.50 27.72 -4.05
N LEU A 253 6.93 28.05 -2.83
CA LEU A 253 6.56 29.27 -2.14
C LEU A 253 7.69 30.30 -2.24
N ASP A 254 7.35 31.57 -2.43
CA ASP A 254 8.34 32.65 -2.45
C ASP A 254 8.87 33.05 -1.06
N ARG A 255 8.28 32.50 0.00
CA ARG A 255 8.69 32.68 1.39
C ARG A 255 8.47 31.43 2.25
N LYS A 256 9.02 31.45 3.46
CA LYS A 256 8.80 30.41 4.46
C LYS A 256 7.47 30.54 5.19
N VAL A 257 6.85 29.39 5.51
CA VAL A 257 5.66 29.29 6.39
C VAL A 257 6.10 28.67 7.74
N PRO A 258 6.47 29.48 8.74
CA PRO A 258 7.13 29.00 9.95
C PRO A 258 6.27 28.09 10.86
N GLN A 259 4.95 28.17 10.73
CA GLN A 259 3.98 27.36 11.50
C GLN A 259 4.01 25.89 11.09
N LEU A 260 4.42 25.58 9.86
CA LEU A 260 4.49 24.21 9.36
C LEU A 260 5.84 23.57 9.74
N ALA A 261 5.73 22.40 10.37
CA ALA A 261 6.86 21.51 10.62
C ALA A 261 7.26 20.76 9.33
N ALA A 262 8.28 19.89 9.42
CA ALA A 262 8.71 19.05 8.31
C ALA A 262 7.58 18.17 7.75
N HIS A 263 6.73 17.68 8.64
CA HIS A 263 5.62 16.79 8.34
C HIS A 263 4.39 17.26 9.11
N ASN A 264 3.28 17.43 8.41
CA ASN A 264 2.02 17.91 8.98
C ASN A 264 0.86 17.09 8.42
N ILE A 265 -0.10 16.76 9.27
CA ILE A 265 -1.32 16.05 8.88
C ILE A 265 -2.49 16.92 9.31
N PHE A 266 -3.37 17.25 8.37
CA PHE A 266 -4.62 17.95 8.63
C PHE A 266 -5.75 16.94 8.60
N LEU A 267 -6.37 16.67 9.75
CA LEU A 267 -7.44 15.68 9.84
C LEU A 267 -8.80 16.29 9.51
N ALA A 268 -9.63 15.54 8.79
CA ALA A 268 -11.04 15.87 8.60
C ALA A 268 -11.80 15.80 9.94
N ASP A 269 -12.75 16.72 10.15
CA ASP A 269 -13.60 16.69 11.33
C ASP A 269 -14.57 15.50 11.27
N GLU A 270 -15.12 15.25 10.09
CA GLU A 270 -15.92 14.05 9.76
C GLU A 270 -15.02 12.85 9.40
N TYR A 271 -14.26 12.38 10.40
CA TYR A 271 -13.23 11.36 10.21
C TYR A 271 -13.76 10.11 9.49
N ARG A 272 -14.76 9.40 10.04
CA ARG A 272 -15.33 8.18 9.42
C ARG A 272 -15.90 8.42 8.03
N GLN A 273 -16.69 9.49 7.85
CA GLN A 273 -17.33 9.79 6.57
C GLN A 273 -16.31 10.11 5.46
N SER A 274 -15.15 10.67 5.83
CA SER A 274 -14.06 10.90 4.89
C SER A 274 -13.48 9.59 4.35
N PHE A 275 -13.30 8.57 5.20
CA PHE A 275 -12.88 7.24 4.77
C PHE A 275 -13.95 6.55 3.92
N ASP A 276 -15.22 6.61 4.32
CA ASP A 276 -16.33 6.04 3.55
C ASP A 276 -16.38 6.65 2.13
N SER A 277 -16.11 7.95 2.00
CA SER A 277 -16.08 8.62 0.69
C SER A 277 -14.93 8.14 -0.20
N ILE A 278 -13.76 7.87 0.38
CA ILE A 278 -12.58 7.37 -0.36
C ILE A 278 -12.76 5.90 -0.75
N PHE A 279 -13.10 5.05 0.22
CA PHE A 279 -13.04 3.60 0.09
C PHE A 279 -14.34 2.97 -0.40
N LEU A 280 -15.51 3.55 -0.09
CA LEU A 280 -16.80 3.03 -0.52
C LEU A 280 -17.33 3.79 -1.74
N LYS A 281 -17.22 5.12 -1.74
CA LYS A 281 -17.77 5.96 -2.82
C LYS A 281 -16.78 6.22 -3.96
N HIS A 282 -15.48 5.98 -3.74
CA HIS A 282 -14.39 6.29 -4.69
C HIS A 282 -14.38 7.76 -5.15
N LEU A 283 -14.71 8.67 -4.23
CA LEU A 283 -14.72 10.13 -4.43
C LEU A 283 -13.69 10.82 -3.52
N ILE A 284 -13.61 12.13 -3.64
CA ILE A 284 -12.93 12.98 -2.66
C ILE A 284 -13.94 13.38 -1.57
N PRO A 285 -13.57 13.33 -0.28
CA PRO A 285 -14.41 13.90 0.78
C PRO A 285 -14.62 15.41 0.59
N ASN A 286 -15.74 15.95 1.09
CA ASN A 286 -15.97 17.40 1.12
C ASN A 286 -14.88 18.14 1.93
N GLU A 287 -14.46 17.50 3.03
CA GLU A 287 -13.32 17.90 3.87
C GLU A 287 -12.34 16.72 3.91
N PRO A 288 -11.36 16.66 2.99
CA PRO A 288 -10.40 15.58 2.99
C PRO A 288 -9.37 15.77 4.10
N SER A 289 -8.94 14.66 4.72
CA SER A 289 -7.68 14.68 5.45
C SER A 289 -6.53 14.78 4.44
N PHE A 290 -5.51 15.58 4.72
CA PHE A 290 -4.36 15.72 3.82
C PHE A 290 -3.05 15.87 4.57
N TYR A 291 -1.98 15.44 3.91
CA TYR A 291 -0.62 15.49 4.43
C TYR A 291 0.16 16.61 3.74
N VAL A 292 0.99 17.33 4.50
CA VAL A 292 1.84 18.43 4.02
C VAL A 292 3.27 18.20 4.48
N ASN A 293 4.19 18.03 3.53
CA ASN A 293 5.63 17.95 3.77
C ASN A 293 6.31 19.27 3.42
N VAL A 294 7.13 19.77 4.33
CA VAL A 294 7.98 20.96 4.14
C VAL A 294 9.44 20.54 4.37
N PRO A 295 10.09 19.94 3.35
CA PRO A 295 11.40 19.31 3.52
C PRO A 295 12.51 20.31 3.91
N SER A 296 12.35 21.59 3.56
CA SER A 296 13.26 22.69 3.95
C SER A 296 13.42 22.88 5.46
N ARG A 297 12.54 22.27 6.27
CA ARG A 297 12.65 22.26 7.74
C ARG A 297 13.72 21.32 8.27
N VAL A 298 14.04 20.26 7.52
CA VAL A 298 15.07 19.28 7.88
C VAL A 298 16.31 19.46 7.01
N ASP A 299 16.12 19.83 5.74
CA ASP A 299 17.19 19.97 4.76
C ASP A 299 17.08 21.29 4.01
N ALA A 300 17.98 22.22 4.31
CA ALA A 300 18.03 23.54 3.67
C ALA A 300 18.23 23.48 2.15
N THR A 301 18.73 22.37 1.58
CA THR A 301 18.91 22.21 0.13
C THR A 301 17.59 21.94 -0.60
N ALA A 302 16.51 21.64 0.12
CA ALA A 302 15.21 21.30 -0.47
C ALA A 302 14.45 22.52 -1.03
N ALA A 303 14.88 23.75 -0.70
CA ALA A 303 14.33 24.99 -1.25
C ALA A 303 15.39 26.10 -1.27
N PRO A 304 15.28 27.11 -2.15
CA PRO A 304 16.14 28.29 -2.11
C PRO A 304 16.07 29.02 -0.76
N GLU A 305 17.10 29.80 -0.44
CA GLU A 305 17.14 30.58 0.80
C GLU A 305 15.91 31.50 0.92
N GLY A 306 15.34 31.55 2.13
CA GLY A 306 14.14 32.33 2.43
C GLY A 306 12.83 31.77 1.87
N LYS A 307 12.85 30.66 1.12
CA LYS A 307 11.69 30.06 0.44
C LYS A 307 11.36 28.68 1.00
N ASP A 308 10.19 28.16 0.64
CA ASP A 308 9.79 26.78 0.90
C ASP A 308 9.40 26.06 -0.40
N SER A 309 9.62 24.75 -0.43
CA SER A 309 8.94 23.83 -1.33
C SER A 309 8.01 22.98 -0.47
N ILE A 310 6.79 22.71 -0.94
CA ILE A 310 5.81 21.95 -0.19
C ILE A 310 5.24 20.84 -1.07
N VAL A 311 5.14 19.63 -0.51
CA VAL A 311 4.41 18.51 -1.12
C VAL A 311 3.14 18.27 -0.31
N ILE A 312 2.00 18.27 -0.97
CA ILE A 312 0.70 18.04 -0.35
C ILE A 312 0.08 16.79 -0.96
N LEU A 313 -0.36 15.85 -0.13
CA LEU A 313 -0.95 14.61 -0.56
C LEU A 313 -2.38 14.48 -0.01
N VAL A 314 -3.33 14.31 -0.92
CA VAL A 314 -4.75 14.13 -0.64
C VAL A 314 -5.17 12.73 -1.08
N PRO A 315 -5.56 11.85 -0.16
CA PRO A 315 -6.11 10.54 -0.50
C PRO A 315 -7.45 10.66 -1.23
N VAL A 316 -7.61 9.90 -2.32
CA VAL A 316 -8.83 9.89 -3.14
C VAL A 316 -9.15 8.47 -3.62
N GLY A 317 -10.37 8.23 -4.11
CA GLY A 317 -10.69 6.99 -4.82
C GLY A 317 -9.78 6.74 -6.03
N HIS A 318 -9.52 5.47 -6.35
CA HIS A 318 -8.84 5.09 -7.60
C HIS A 318 -9.75 5.35 -8.81
N LEU A 319 -9.20 5.28 -10.03
CA LEU A 319 -10.00 5.43 -11.25
C LEU A 319 -11.08 4.34 -11.33
N VAL A 320 -12.30 4.73 -11.65
CA VAL A 320 -13.39 3.79 -11.98
C VAL A 320 -13.58 3.72 -13.49
N ALA A 321 -13.91 2.55 -14.02
CA ALA A 321 -14.20 2.39 -15.44
C ALA A 321 -15.45 3.22 -15.79
N ASN A 322 -15.33 4.14 -16.74
CA ASN A 322 -16.45 4.98 -17.16
C ASN A 322 -17.38 4.13 -18.05
N PRO A 323 -18.65 3.85 -17.66
CA PRO A 323 -19.55 2.99 -18.44
C PRO A 323 -19.81 3.52 -19.86
N ALA A 324 -19.61 4.82 -20.08
CA ALA A 324 -19.80 5.48 -21.37
C ALA A 324 -18.60 5.35 -22.34
N ALA A 325 -17.42 4.98 -21.85
CA ALA A 325 -16.21 4.89 -22.69
C ALA A 325 -16.04 3.52 -23.38
N SER A 326 -16.77 2.49 -22.95
CA SER A 326 -16.73 1.16 -23.55
C SER A 326 -17.60 0.98 -24.80
N SER A 327 -18.31 2.03 -25.24
CA SER A 327 -19.21 1.97 -26.41
C SER A 327 -18.73 2.73 -27.65
N SER A 328 -17.51 3.27 -27.68
CA SER A 328 -16.96 3.91 -28.89
C SER A 328 -15.72 3.18 -29.43
N LEU A 329 -15.96 2.25 -30.35
CA LEU A 329 -14.99 1.92 -31.39
C LEU A 329 -14.72 3.20 -32.22
N PRO A 330 -13.48 3.49 -32.64
CA PRO A 330 -13.21 4.66 -33.45
C PRO A 330 -13.63 4.38 -34.90
N SER A 331 -14.83 4.83 -35.28
CA SER A 331 -15.22 4.92 -36.69
C SER A 331 -15.45 6.39 -37.07
N GLY A 332 -14.69 6.86 -38.06
CA GLY A 332 -15.10 7.97 -38.91
C GLY A 332 -14.49 9.33 -38.58
N ARG A 333 -13.52 9.73 -39.43
CA ARG A 333 -13.23 11.14 -39.73
C ARG A 333 -14.52 11.86 -40.11
N VAL A 334 -14.76 13.05 -39.57
CA VAL A 334 -15.56 14.09 -40.24
C VAL A 334 -14.91 15.46 -40.02
N ASN A 335 -14.82 16.19 -41.13
CA ASN A 335 -14.22 17.50 -41.34
C ASN A 335 -14.91 18.62 -40.53
N GLY A 336 -14.18 19.73 -40.37
CA GLY A 336 -14.69 20.96 -39.78
C GLY A 336 -15.70 21.71 -40.66
N ASP A 337 -16.45 22.60 -40.01
CA ASP A 337 -16.62 24.01 -40.38
C ASP A 337 -17.46 24.72 -39.30
N GLY A 338 -17.14 25.99 -39.06
CA GLY A 338 -17.50 26.71 -37.84
C GLY A 338 -18.88 27.37 -37.76
N LYS A 339 -19.15 27.98 -36.59
CA LYS A 339 -19.73 29.32 -36.36
C LYS A 339 -20.13 29.47 -34.89
N ASP A 340 -19.65 30.55 -34.27
CA ASP A 340 -20.23 31.19 -33.08
C ASP A 340 -21.56 31.88 -33.51
N PRO A 341 -22.60 32.05 -32.66
CA PRO A 341 -22.57 33.13 -31.65
C PRO A 341 -23.40 32.90 -30.35
N THR A 342 -22.88 33.42 -29.23
CA THR A 342 -23.56 34.10 -28.10
C THR A 342 -25.04 33.79 -27.77
N LYS A 343 -25.30 33.36 -26.52
CA LYS A 343 -26.50 33.78 -25.75
C LYS A 343 -26.33 33.66 -24.23
N LEU A 344 -26.47 34.80 -23.56
CA LEU A 344 -26.64 34.98 -22.11
C LEU A 344 -28.08 34.64 -21.70
N VAL A 345 -28.23 33.78 -20.70
CA VAL A 345 -29.35 33.64 -19.74
C VAL A 345 -28.72 32.95 -18.53
N GLY A 346 -28.82 33.31 -17.26
CA GLY A 346 -29.70 34.18 -16.47
C GLY A 346 -29.60 33.58 -15.06
N ALA A 347 -29.22 34.39 -14.07
CA ALA A 347 -29.01 33.92 -12.71
C ALA A 347 -30.35 33.60 -12.05
N SER A 348 -30.55 32.34 -11.63
CA SER A 348 -31.48 31.93 -10.57
C SER A 348 -31.09 30.55 -10.03
N GLU A 349 -30.99 30.46 -8.71
CA GLU A 349 -31.15 29.26 -7.87
C GLU A 349 -30.23 28.05 -8.13
N VAL A 350 -29.07 28.03 -7.46
CA VAL A 350 -28.30 26.80 -7.23
C VAL A 350 -28.55 26.33 -5.80
N SER A 351 -29.73 25.76 -5.56
CA SER A 351 -30.02 24.90 -4.42
C SER A 351 -30.27 23.49 -4.97
N GLY A 352 -29.28 22.61 -4.83
CA GLY A 352 -29.38 21.24 -5.30
C GLY A 352 -28.00 20.64 -5.52
N VAL A 353 -27.50 19.94 -4.50
CA VAL A 353 -26.30 19.10 -4.59
C VAL A 353 -26.52 18.10 -5.74
N SER A 354 -25.79 18.26 -6.84
CA SER A 354 -25.73 17.24 -7.89
C SER A 354 -25.00 16.03 -7.32
N THR A 355 -25.75 14.99 -6.98
CA THR A 355 -25.25 13.64 -6.66
C THR A 355 -24.79 12.95 -7.94
N SER A 356 -23.75 13.50 -8.57
CA SER A 356 -23.07 12.84 -9.67
C SER A 356 -22.15 11.76 -9.09
N THR A 357 -22.51 10.49 -9.28
CA THR A 357 -21.70 9.30 -8.95
C THR A 357 -20.50 9.09 -9.88
N THR A 358 -20.23 10.05 -10.78
CA THR A 358 -19.16 9.97 -11.78
C THR A 358 -17.97 10.85 -11.39
N GLN A 359 -16.75 10.33 -11.54
CA GLN A 359 -15.51 11.04 -11.24
C GLN A 359 -15.28 12.18 -12.23
N ASP A 360 -15.29 13.42 -11.74
CA ASP A 360 -14.89 14.63 -12.48
C ASP A 360 -13.57 15.15 -11.90
N TRP A 361 -12.45 14.67 -12.47
CA TRP A 361 -11.11 14.96 -11.94
C TRP A 361 -10.78 16.46 -11.89
N PRO A 362 -11.05 17.28 -12.93
CA PRO A 362 -10.85 18.73 -12.84
C PRO A 362 -11.60 19.37 -11.66
N LYS A 363 -12.87 19.02 -11.43
CA LYS A 363 -13.63 19.54 -10.28
C LYS A 363 -13.08 19.02 -8.95
N MET A 364 -12.72 17.74 -8.86
CA MET A 364 -12.15 17.15 -7.66
C MET A 364 -10.80 17.77 -7.28
N ILE A 365 -9.94 18.05 -8.27
CA ILE A 365 -8.66 18.76 -8.06
C ILE A 365 -8.90 20.19 -7.60
N ALA A 366 -9.82 20.92 -8.24
CA ALA A 366 -10.17 22.29 -7.85
C ALA A 366 -10.76 22.35 -6.43
N LEU A 367 -11.62 21.38 -6.07
CA LEU A 367 -12.15 21.20 -4.72
C LEU A 367 -11.02 20.94 -3.72
N ALA A 368 -10.15 19.96 -3.99
CA ALA A 368 -9.01 19.64 -3.13
C ALA A 368 -8.13 20.87 -2.87
N ARG A 369 -7.74 21.56 -3.95
CA ARG A 369 -6.89 22.76 -3.87
C ARG A 369 -7.53 23.85 -3.02
N ARG A 370 -8.81 24.15 -3.25
CA ARG A 370 -9.56 25.15 -2.48
C ARG A 370 -9.65 24.77 -1.01
N THR A 371 -10.02 23.53 -0.71
CA THR A 371 -10.18 23.06 0.67
C THR A 371 -8.85 23.05 1.41
N ILE A 372 -7.75 22.62 0.78
CA ILE A 372 -6.41 22.70 1.39
C ILE A 372 -6.09 24.13 1.81
N LEU A 373 -6.23 25.09 0.90
CA LEU A 373 -5.88 26.49 1.17
C LEU A 373 -6.74 27.10 2.28
N SER A 374 -8.05 26.84 2.28
CA SER A 374 -8.92 27.30 3.37
C SER A 374 -8.58 26.62 4.69
N THR A 375 -8.40 25.29 4.70
CA THR A 375 -8.08 24.55 5.93
C THR A 375 -6.74 24.98 6.53
N ILE A 376 -5.71 25.21 5.69
CA ILE A 376 -4.44 25.76 6.17
C ILE A 376 -4.68 27.13 6.78
N LYS A 377 -5.32 28.06 6.05
CA LYS A 377 -5.61 29.41 6.54
C LYS A 377 -6.34 29.41 7.89
N ASP A 378 -7.38 28.60 8.01
CA ASP A 378 -8.24 28.56 9.19
C ASP A 378 -7.50 27.95 10.40
N ARG A 379 -6.67 26.93 10.20
CA ARG A 379 -6.00 26.20 11.30
C ARG A 379 -4.63 26.74 11.68
N ILE A 380 -3.87 27.31 10.74
CA ILE A 380 -2.56 27.91 11.02
C ILE A 380 -2.62 29.44 11.16
N GLY A 381 -3.73 30.07 10.77
CA GLY A 381 -3.91 31.51 10.82
C GLY A 381 -3.22 32.30 9.70
N GLU A 382 -2.74 31.64 8.65
CA GLU A 382 -2.00 32.27 7.55
C GLU A 382 -2.48 31.80 6.17
N ASP A 383 -2.83 32.75 5.30
CA ASP A 383 -3.22 32.50 3.92
C ASP A 383 -1.97 32.34 3.05
N ILE A 384 -1.61 31.10 2.73
CA ILE A 384 -0.42 30.79 1.93
C ILE A 384 -0.66 30.90 0.42
N SER A 385 -1.90 31.14 -0.02
CA SER A 385 -2.25 31.21 -1.45
C SER A 385 -1.42 32.23 -2.23
N PRO A 386 -1.13 33.44 -1.71
CA PRO A 386 -0.33 34.44 -2.41
C PRO A 386 1.15 34.06 -2.56
N TYR A 387 1.65 33.09 -1.78
CA TYR A 387 3.06 32.70 -1.79
C TYR A 387 3.37 31.70 -2.89
N ILE A 388 2.35 31.03 -3.44
CA ILE A 388 2.51 30.00 -4.47
C ILE A 388 2.98 30.63 -5.78
N THR A 389 4.24 30.39 -6.13
CA THR A 389 4.85 30.87 -7.38
C THR A 389 4.81 29.84 -8.51
N LYS A 390 4.78 28.55 -8.14
CA LYS A 390 4.70 27.44 -9.09
C LYS A 390 3.93 26.29 -8.47
N GLU A 391 3.10 25.65 -9.28
CA GLU A 391 2.30 24.49 -8.92
C GLU A 391 2.50 23.38 -9.95
N ILE A 392 2.69 22.15 -9.47
CA ILE A 392 2.59 20.92 -10.26
C ILE A 392 1.56 20.04 -9.56
N THR A 393 0.71 19.38 -10.33
CA THR A 393 -0.32 18.49 -9.81
C THR A 393 -0.21 17.12 -10.47
N ASN A 394 -0.23 16.07 -9.66
CA ASN A 394 -0.38 14.70 -10.13
C ASN A 394 -1.70 14.15 -9.58
N ASP A 395 -2.42 13.41 -10.42
CA ASP A 395 -3.70 12.78 -10.10
C ASP A 395 -3.65 11.28 -10.47
N PRO A 396 -4.73 10.51 -10.23
CA PRO A 396 -4.73 9.08 -10.52
C PRO A 396 -4.49 8.73 -12.00
N ALA A 397 -4.89 9.57 -12.95
CA ALA A 397 -4.55 9.36 -14.35
C ALA A 397 -3.04 9.55 -14.59
N THR A 398 -2.46 10.58 -13.98
CA THR A 398 -1.02 10.82 -14.01
C THR A 398 -0.23 9.65 -13.43
N TRP A 399 -0.68 9.09 -12.30
CA TRP A 399 -0.03 7.93 -11.67
C TRP A 399 -0.12 6.66 -12.52
N ARG A 400 -1.29 6.40 -13.12
CA ARG A 400 -1.47 5.31 -14.09
C ARG A 400 -0.49 5.44 -15.25
N ASP A 401 -0.44 6.62 -15.87
CA ASP A 401 0.32 6.81 -17.11
C ASP A 401 1.84 6.85 -16.86
N LYS A 402 2.26 7.40 -15.72
CA LYS A 402 3.70 7.53 -15.38
C LYS A 402 4.33 6.23 -14.92
N PHE A 403 3.57 5.39 -14.20
CA PHE A 403 4.10 4.21 -13.52
C PHE A 403 3.40 2.89 -13.90
N ASN A 404 2.51 2.92 -14.91
CA ASN A 404 1.71 1.79 -15.34
C ASN A 404 0.86 1.19 -14.21
N LEU A 405 0.38 2.02 -13.28
CA LEU A 405 -0.38 1.56 -12.12
C LEU A 405 -1.83 1.25 -12.49
N ASP A 406 -2.31 0.05 -12.19
CA ASP A 406 -3.70 -0.32 -12.43
C ASP A 406 -4.65 0.65 -11.70
N ARG A 407 -5.60 1.20 -12.45
CA ARG A 407 -6.57 2.22 -11.99
C ARG A 407 -5.91 3.45 -11.32
N GLY A 408 -4.63 3.69 -11.55
CA GLY A 408 -3.89 4.77 -10.91
C GLY A 408 -3.68 4.59 -9.40
N ALA A 409 -3.81 3.37 -8.87
CA ALA A 409 -3.71 3.12 -7.44
C ALA A 409 -2.24 3.12 -6.97
N ILE A 410 -1.91 4.02 -6.04
CA ILE A 410 -0.51 4.27 -5.66
C ILE A 410 0.08 3.21 -4.73
N LEU A 411 -0.75 2.33 -4.17
CA LEU A 411 -0.32 1.21 -3.32
C LEU A 411 -0.64 -0.18 -3.94
N GLY A 412 -1.12 -0.21 -5.19
CA GLY A 412 -1.48 -1.44 -5.90
C GLY A 412 -2.74 -2.11 -5.34
N LEU A 413 -2.74 -3.45 -5.26
CA LEU A 413 -3.84 -4.24 -4.68
C LEU A 413 -4.07 -3.85 -3.21
N SER A 414 -5.33 -3.88 -2.76
CA SER A 414 -5.67 -3.49 -1.39
C SER A 414 -4.98 -4.38 -0.34
N HIS A 415 -4.71 -3.86 0.86
CA HIS A 415 -4.03 -4.59 1.93
C HIS A 415 -4.98 -5.27 2.94
N SER A 416 -6.18 -5.66 2.48
CA SER A 416 -7.13 -6.42 3.30
C SER A 416 -6.59 -7.82 3.62
N PHE A 417 -7.14 -8.46 4.66
CA PHE A 417 -6.69 -9.79 5.13
C PHE A 417 -6.59 -10.83 4.00
N PHE A 418 -7.48 -10.78 2.99
CA PHE A 418 -7.50 -11.68 1.84
C PHE A 418 -6.61 -11.26 0.65
N ASN A 419 -5.81 -10.20 0.81
CA ASN A 419 -4.85 -9.73 -0.20
C ASN A 419 -3.42 -9.57 0.39
N VAL A 420 -3.20 -10.05 1.62
CA VAL A 420 -1.89 -10.11 2.27
C VAL A 420 -1.42 -11.56 2.43
N LEU A 421 -0.15 -11.75 2.77
CA LEU A 421 0.46 -13.06 3.03
C LEU A 421 0.27 -14.03 1.86
N SER A 422 -0.20 -15.26 2.12
CA SER A 422 -0.39 -16.31 1.12
C SER A 422 -1.43 -15.99 0.04
N PHE A 423 -2.29 -14.98 0.26
CA PHE A 423 -3.29 -14.56 -0.74
C PHE A 423 -2.77 -13.47 -1.68
N ARG A 424 -1.59 -12.92 -1.37
CA ARG A 424 -0.89 -11.98 -2.23
C ARG A 424 -0.26 -12.73 -3.40
N PRO A 425 -0.28 -12.18 -4.63
CA PRO A 425 0.31 -12.87 -5.76
C PRO A 425 1.79 -13.19 -5.56
N SER A 426 2.16 -14.41 -5.97
CA SER A 426 3.52 -14.93 -5.91
C SER A 426 4.48 -14.09 -6.75
N THR A 427 5.76 -14.07 -6.33
CA THR A 427 6.87 -13.49 -7.08
C THR A 427 7.24 -14.32 -8.31
N ARG A 428 6.96 -15.63 -8.34
CA ARG A 428 7.13 -16.45 -9.56
C ARG A 428 5.91 -16.27 -10.47
N ALA A 429 6.14 -16.01 -11.75
CA ALA A 429 5.06 -15.80 -12.69
C ALA A 429 4.25 -17.07 -12.93
N ARG A 430 2.93 -16.96 -12.85
CA ARG A 430 2.01 -18.07 -13.05
C ARG A 430 1.75 -18.26 -14.55
N LYS A 431 1.78 -19.52 -14.98
CA LYS A 431 1.23 -19.94 -16.27
C LYS A 431 -0.27 -20.21 -16.09
N GLY A 432 -1.10 -19.70 -17.00
CA GLY A 432 -2.54 -20.04 -17.02
C GLY A 432 -2.72 -21.57 -17.02
N GLY A 433 -3.58 -22.06 -16.13
CA GLY A 433 -3.77 -23.49 -15.88
C GLY A 433 -5.03 -24.05 -16.53
N ALA A 434 -5.06 -25.36 -16.77
CA ALA A 434 -6.24 -26.07 -17.29
C ALA A 434 -7.47 -25.99 -16.36
N LEU A 435 -7.27 -25.79 -15.05
CA LEU A 435 -8.33 -25.63 -14.06
C LEU A 435 -8.98 -24.23 -14.08
N ASP A 436 -8.36 -23.23 -14.73
CA ASP A 436 -8.97 -21.90 -14.84
C ASP A 436 -10.28 -21.97 -15.66
N GLY A 437 -10.39 -22.93 -16.60
CA GLY A 437 -11.63 -23.21 -17.33
C GLY A 437 -12.69 -24.02 -16.54
N HIS A 438 -12.31 -24.69 -15.45
CA HIS A 438 -13.27 -25.46 -14.62
C HIS A 438 -14.15 -24.53 -13.77
N PHE A 439 -13.58 -23.44 -13.24
CA PHE A 439 -14.34 -22.43 -12.50
C PHE A 439 -15.19 -21.55 -13.42
N GLU A 440 -14.79 -21.35 -14.70
CA GLU A 440 -15.63 -20.71 -15.71
C GLU A 440 -16.95 -21.45 -15.95
N ALA A 441 -16.94 -22.79 -15.96
CA ALA A 441 -18.16 -23.58 -16.13
C ALA A 441 -19.10 -23.50 -14.91
N LEU A 442 -18.57 -23.10 -13.74
CA LEU A 442 -19.32 -23.00 -12.49
C LEU A 442 -20.04 -21.65 -12.37
N TYR A 443 -19.45 -20.56 -12.89
CA TYR A 443 -20.02 -19.22 -12.80
C TYR A 443 -21.44 -19.09 -13.38
N PRO A 444 -21.73 -19.49 -14.64
CA PRO A 444 -23.09 -19.37 -15.19
C PRO A 444 -24.10 -20.26 -14.44
N ARG A 445 -23.64 -21.38 -13.86
CA ARG A 445 -24.47 -22.28 -13.04
C ARG A 445 -24.80 -21.72 -11.65
N LEU A 446 -23.86 -20.99 -11.04
CA LEU A 446 -24.08 -20.30 -9.77
C LEU A 446 -24.92 -19.03 -9.97
N ALA A 447 -24.65 -18.28 -11.03
CA ALA A 447 -25.36 -17.04 -11.34
C ALA A 447 -26.84 -17.27 -11.63
N SER A 448 -27.20 -18.41 -12.23
CA SER A 448 -28.60 -18.78 -12.47
C SER A 448 -29.38 -19.16 -11.20
N VAL A 449 -28.69 -19.51 -10.10
CA VAL A 449 -29.33 -19.98 -8.85
C VAL A 449 -29.29 -18.93 -7.74
N THR A 450 -28.23 -18.13 -7.68
CA THR A 450 -27.93 -17.27 -6.52
C THR A 450 -27.91 -15.77 -6.84
N GLY A 451 -28.13 -15.40 -8.11
CA GLY A 451 -27.96 -14.04 -8.60
C GLY A 451 -26.51 -13.73 -9.02
N SER A 452 -26.36 -12.81 -9.96
CA SER A 452 -25.08 -12.51 -10.61
C SER A 452 -23.99 -12.00 -9.66
N GLU A 453 -24.35 -11.12 -8.71
CA GLU A 453 -23.38 -10.54 -7.77
C GLU A 453 -22.90 -11.53 -6.71
N PHE A 454 -23.81 -12.35 -6.16
CA PHE A 454 -23.43 -13.42 -5.23
C PHE A 454 -22.56 -14.47 -5.92
N ALA A 455 -22.95 -14.89 -7.13
CA ALA A 455 -22.16 -15.82 -7.91
C ALA A 455 -20.76 -15.25 -8.23
N LYS A 456 -20.63 -13.97 -8.61
CA LYS A 456 -19.32 -13.33 -8.81
C LYS A 456 -18.47 -13.38 -7.54
N SER A 457 -19.02 -12.97 -6.39
CA SER A 457 -18.31 -12.96 -5.12
C SER A 457 -17.84 -14.35 -4.69
N LEU A 458 -18.73 -15.34 -4.74
CA LEU A 458 -18.43 -16.73 -4.39
C LEU A 458 -17.41 -17.36 -5.35
N THR A 459 -17.59 -17.17 -6.66
CA THR A 459 -16.67 -17.71 -7.66
C THR A 459 -15.28 -17.08 -7.52
N SER A 460 -15.21 -15.77 -7.26
CA SER A 460 -13.93 -15.09 -7.00
C SER A 460 -13.23 -15.59 -5.73
N THR A 461 -14.00 -15.91 -4.68
CA THR A 461 -13.47 -16.46 -3.42
C THR A 461 -13.01 -17.89 -3.59
N LEU A 462 -13.80 -18.73 -4.27
CA LEU A 462 -13.43 -20.10 -4.61
C LEU A 462 -12.22 -20.15 -5.53
N GLN A 463 -12.12 -19.23 -6.49
CA GLN A 463 -10.94 -19.07 -7.33
C GLN A 463 -9.74 -18.74 -6.45
N ARG A 464 -9.79 -17.72 -5.59
CA ARG A 464 -8.69 -17.38 -4.64
C ARG A 464 -8.25 -18.57 -3.79
N ILE A 465 -9.19 -19.35 -3.27
CA ILE A 465 -8.88 -20.57 -2.51
C ILE A 465 -8.20 -21.59 -3.43
N GLY A 466 -8.73 -21.81 -4.63
CA GLY A 466 -8.12 -22.67 -5.65
C GLY A 466 -6.69 -22.26 -6.03
N GLU A 467 -6.41 -20.95 -6.14
CA GLU A 467 -5.07 -20.43 -6.43
C GLU A 467 -4.05 -20.82 -5.36
N VAL A 468 -4.47 -20.91 -4.10
CA VAL A 468 -3.58 -21.24 -2.99
C VAL A 468 -3.52 -22.75 -2.72
N VAL A 469 -4.61 -23.49 -2.98
CA VAL A 469 -4.71 -24.94 -2.76
C VAL A 469 -4.11 -25.74 -3.92
N ALA A 470 -4.21 -25.23 -5.15
CA ALA A 470 -3.70 -25.87 -6.36
C ALA A 470 -2.98 -24.83 -7.25
N PRO A 471 -1.78 -24.36 -6.85
CA PRO A 471 -1.03 -23.39 -7.63
C PRO A 471 -0.74 -23.95 -9.03
N GLY A 472 -1.06 -23.17 -10.07
CA GLY A 472 -0.75 -23.54 -11.46
C GLY A 472 0.76 -23.70 -11.70
N SER A 473 1.15 -24.23 -12.85
CA SER A 473 2.56 -24.25 -13.26
C SER A 473 3.12 -22.83 -13.39
N ASN A 474 4.41 -22.62 -13.16
CA ASN A 474 5.05 -21.31 -13.32
C ASN A 474 5.66 -21.14 -14.73
N ILE A 475 5.76 -19.90 -15.20
CA ILE A 475 6.57 -19.53 -16.37
C ILE A 475 8.03 -19.47 -15.90
N ARG A 476 8.86 -20.40 -16.37
CA ARG A 476 10.28 -20.48 -15.96
C ARG A 476 11.03 -19.22 -16.40
N GLY A 477 11.90 -18.71 -15.53
CA GLY A 477 12.70 -17.53 -15.83
C GLY A 477 11.92 -16.21 -15.79
N LEU A 478 10.67 -16.17 -15.31
CA LEU A 478 9.89 -14.94 -15.17
C LEU A 478 9.49 -14.68 -13.71
N TYR A 479 9.89 -13.53 -13.20
CA TYR A 479 9.66 -13.12 -11.82
C TYR A 479 9.06 -11.71 -11.75
N PHE A 480 8.35 -11.44 -10.65
CA PHE A 480 7.80 -10.15 -10.29
C PHE A 480 8.43 -9.64 -9.00
N VAL A 481 8.71 -8.35 -8.97
CA VAL A 481 9.24 -7.63 -7.81
C VAL A 481 8.48 -6.31 -7.64
N GLY A 482 8.53 -5.75 -6.44
CA GLY A 482 7.94 -4.44 -6.14
C GLY A 482 6.57 -4.51 -5.48
N ALA A 483 5.92 -3.36 -5.43
CA ALA A 483 4.79 -3.12 -4.52
C ALA A 483 3.58 -4.02 -4.81
N SER A 484 3.30 -4.37 -6.06
CA SER A 484 2.12 -5.18 -6.44
C SER A 484 2.29 -6.70 -6.27
N SER A 485 3.49 -7.16 -5.88
CA SER A 485 3.83 -8.58 -5.68
C SER A 485 4.33 -8.84 -4.27
N HIS A 486 4.23 -10.06 -3.74
CA HIS A 486 4.74 -10.40 -2.41
C HIS A 486 6.18 -9.86 -2.19
N PRO A 487 6.52 -9.24 -1.03
CA PRO A 487 5.79 -9.23 0.25
C PRO A 487 4.77 -8.10 0.46
N GLY A 488 4.95 -6.92 -0.13
CA GLY A 488 4.11 -5.79 0.23
C GLY A 488 4.46 -4.48 -0.48
N THR A 489 3.78 -3.43 -0.05
CA THR A 489 4.03 -2.04 -0.45
C THR A 489 4.86 -1.33 0.62
N GLY A 490 5.59 -0.29 0.24
CA GLY A 490 6.44 0.51 1.12
C GLY A 490 7.93 0.23 0.87
N VAL A 491 8.77 1.25 1.00
CA VAL A 491 10.20 1.16 0.64
C VAL A 491 10.92 -0.01 1.32
N PRO A 492 10.82 -0.22 2.65
CA PRO A 492 11.49 -1.35 3.30
C PRO A 492 11.02 -2.71 2.76
N ILE A 493 9.73 -2.82 2.47
CA ILE A 493 9.10 -4.06 2.01
C ILE A 493 9.45 -4.35 0.55
N CYS A 494 9.52 -3.33 -0.31
CA CYS A 494 9.99 -3.46 -1.69
C CYS A 494 11.48 -3.87 -1.74
N LEU A 495 12.33 -3.31 -0.87
CA LEU A 495 13.74 -3.70 -0.79
C LEU A 495 13.91 -5.14 -0.30
N ALA A 496 13.15 -5.55 0.73
CA ALA A 496 13.11 -6.94 1.18
C ALA A 496 12.60 -7.89 0.07
N GLY A 497 11.58 -7.46 -0.69
CA GLY A 497 11.08 -8.18 -1.86
C GLY A 497 12.15 -8.37 -2.95
N GLY A 498 12.97 -7.35 -3.20
CA GLY A 498 14.12 -7.43 -4.10
C GLY A 498 15.10 -8.52 -3.71
N LYS A 499 15.44 -8.62 -2.42
CA LYS A 499 16.28 -9.69 -1.88
C LYS A 499 15.65 -11.07 -2.06
N LEU A 500 14.37 -11.23 -1.68
CA LEU A 500 13.65 -12.49 -1.81
C LEU A 500 13.60 -12.98 -3.27
N VAL A 501 13.36 -12.08 -4.22
CA VAL A 501 13.36 -12.42 -5.65
C VAL A 501 14.76 -12.80 -6.13
N ALA A 502 15.80 -12.08 -5.69
CA ALA A 502 17.18 -12.43 -6.04
C ALA A 502 17.56 -13.83 -5.53
N GLU A 503 17.20 -14.17 -4.29
CA GLU A 503 17.42 -15.51 -3.73
C GLU A 503 16.68 -16.59 -4.52
N GLN A 504 15.40 -16.36 -4.87
CA GLN A 504 14.62 -17.29 -5.70
C GLN A 504 15.23 -17.50 -7.09
N VAL A 505 15.71 -16.44 -7.73
CA VAL A 505 16.37 -16.52 -9.04
C VAL A 505 17.63 -17.36 -8.92
N LEU A 506 18.48 -17.09 -7.93
CA LEU A 506 19.72 -17.85 -7.72
C LEU A 506 19.45 -19.34 -7.46
N GLU A 507 18.49 -19.65 -6.59
CA GLU A 507 18.06 -21.02 -6.32
C GLU A 507 17.55 -21.74 -7.57
N ASP A 508 16.68 -21.10 -8.34
CA ASP A 508 16.09 -21.68 -9.56
C ASP A 508 17.16 -21.88 -10.67
N GLN A 509 18.24 -21.09 -10.65
CA GLN A 509 19.40 -21.23 -11.54
C GLN A 509 20.48 -22.19 -11.00
N GLY A 510 20.31 -22.74 -9.79
CA GLY A 510 21.31 -23.60 -9.14
C GLY A 510 22.58 -22.87 -8.71
N VAL A 511 22.51 -21.55 -8.51
CA VAL A 511 23.61 -20.70 -8.04
C VAL A 511 23.49 -20.52 -6.52
N GLY A 512 24.59 -20.69 -5.79
CA GLY A 512 24.60 -20.48 -4.33
C GLY A 512 24.39 -19.01 -3.95
N ILE A 513 23.64 -18.74 -2.88
CA ILE A 513 23.34 -17.38 -2.41
C ILE A 513 24.58 -16.76 -1.74
N PRO A 514 25.17 -15.69 -2.30
CA PRO A 514 26.46 -15.16 -1.83
C PRO A 514 26.41 -14.62 -0.38
N TRP A 515 25.37 -13.85 -0.04
CA TRP A 515 25.21 -13.22 1.27
C TRP A 515 24.74 -14.16 2.38
N GLN A 516 24.35 -15.40 2.06
CA GLN A 516 23.91 -16.37 3.05
C GLN A 516 25.05 -16.88 3.95
N LYS A 517 26.30 -16.85 3.45
CA LYS A 517 27.51 -17.22 4.22
C LYS A 517 27.82 -16.21 5.34
N ALA A 518 27.47 -14.93 5.16
CA ALA A 518 27.69 -13.88 6.17
C ALA A 518 26.70 -14.00 7.36
N ALA A 519 25.46 -14.45 7.10
CA ALA A 519 24.41 -14.58 8.11
C ALA A 519 24.69 -15.65 9.18
N VAL A 520 25.51 -16.67 8.87
CA VAL A 520 25.93 -17.70 9.85
C VAL A 520 26.90 -17.10 10.88
N ASN A 521 27.77 -16.18 10.47
CA ASN A 521 28.73 -15.52 11.36
C ASN A 521 28.07 -14.45 12.25
N SER A 522 27.04 -13.74 11.77
CA SER A 522 26.29 -12.78 12.60
C SER A 522 25.39 -13.48 13.63
N LYS A 523 24.76 -14.61 13.28
CA LYS A 523 24.02 -15.44 14.23
C LYS A 523 24.90 -15.98 15.37
N ASN A 524 26.14 -16.37 15.10
CA ASN A 524 27.09 -16.80 16.13
C ASN A 524 27.52 -15.67 17.07
N ARG A 525 27.52 -14.41 16.62
CA ARG A 525 27.75 -13.25 17.50
C ARG A 525 26.54 -12.94 18.39
N MET A 526 25.33 -13.10 17.86
CA MET A 526 24.08 -12.80 18.58
C MET A 526 23.68 -13.93 19.56
N SER A 527 24.00 -15.19 19.25
CA SER A 527 23.84 -16.31 20.18
C SER A 527 24.85 -16.29 21.34
N GLY A 528 25.99 -15.61 21.17
CA GLY A 528 26.94 -15.36 22.27
C GLY A 528 26.45 -14.33 23.29
N LEU A 529 25.46 -13.51 22.94
CA LEU A 529 24.86 -12.46 23.80
C LEU A 529 23.53 -12.90 24.44
N MET A 530 22.85 -13.91 23.88
CA MET A 530 21.68 -14.55 24.49
C MET A 530 22.10 -15.84 25.19
N GLY A 531 22.17 -15.79 26.51
CA GLY A 531 22.45 -16.94 27.37
C GLY A 531 21.57 -18.15 27.06
N THR A 532 22.20 -19.32 27.18
CA THR A 532 21.67 -20.67 26.97
C THR A 532 20.39 -20.96 27.75
N THR A 533 19.24 -21.04 27.09
CA THR A 533 18.11 -21.89 27.52
C THR A 533 17.22 -22.26 26.33
N GLY A 534 17.16 -23.55 26.00
CA GLY A 534 16.21 -24.10 25.03
C GLY A 534 16.75 -25.30 24.27
N ARG A 535 16.86 -26.45 24.96
CA ARG A 535 17.22 -27.74 24.37
C ARG A 535 16.21 -28.18 23.30
N GLU A 536 16.76 -28.88 22.31
CA GLU A 536 16.09 -29.73 21.32
C GLU A 536 14.92 -30.53 21.92
N ILE A 537 13.76 -30.47 21.25
CA ILE A 537 12.80 -31.58 21.24
C ILE A 537 12.28 -31.72 19.80
N ASP A 538 13.02 -32.48 19.00
CA ASP A 538 12.47 -33.22 17.88
C ASP A 538 11.80 -34.49 18.42
N LYS A 539 10.53 -34.75 18.05
CA LYS A 539 9.96 -36.05 17.62
C LYS A 539 8.43 -36.00 17.42
N PRO A 540 7.86 -36.97 16.67
CA PRO A 540 6.88 -36.71 15.62
C PRO A 540 5.44 -36.96 16.07
N PHE A 541 4.51 -36.10 15.67
CA PHE A 541 3.09 -36.42 15.66
C PHE A 541 2.61 -36.46 14.21
N GLY A 542 2.07 -37.61 13.82
CA GLY A 542 1.94 -38.05 12.43
C GLY A 542 0.82 -37.40 11.62
N ARG A 543 0.93 -37.69 10.32
CA ARG A 543 0.13 -37.34 9.12
C ARG A 543 -1.42 -37.37 9.23
N PHE A 544 -2.01 -37.65 10.40
CA PHE A 544 -3.47 -37.62 10.61
C PHE A 544 -3.99 -36.27 11.10
N ALA A 545 -3.16 -35.45 11.77
CA ALA A 545 -3.56 -34.13 12.25
C ALA A 545 -3.62 -33.06 11.15
N ASP A 546 -2.85 -33.23 10.07
CA ASP A 546 -2.71 -32.25 9.00
C ASP A 546 -4.00 -32.06 8.18
N GLY A 547 -4.75 -33.13 7.92
CA GLY A 547 -5.98 -33.06 7.12
C GLY A 547 -7.15 -32.40 7.87
N TRP A 548 -7.32 -32.72 9.15
CA TRP A 548 -8.41 -32.16 9.96
C TRP A 548 -8.18 -30.71 10.34
N LEU A 549 -6.94 -30.29 10.63
CA LEU A 549 -6.62 -28.89 10.88
C LEU A 549 -6.75 -28.04 9.61
N GLN A 550 -6.39 -28.58 8.44
CA GLN A 550 -6.62 -27.92 7.16
C GLN A 550 -8.11 -27.79 6.85
N ALA A 551 -8.92 -28.83 7.09
CA ALA A 551 -10.36 -28.80 6.91
C ALA A 551 -11.05 -27.83 7.88
N LEU A 552 -10.68 -27.85 9.16
CA LEU A 552 -11.19 -26.93 10.18
C LEU A 552 -10.80 -25.48 9.85
N PHE A 553 -9.57 -25.25 9.40
CA PHE A 553 -9.13 -23.92 8.96
C PHE A 553 -9.84 -23.48 7.69
N LEU A 554 -10.06 -24.36 6.71
CA LEU A 554 -10.87 -24.05 5.53
C LEU A 554 -12.30 -23.71 5.93
N VAL A 555 -12.91 -24.45 6.86
CA VAL A 555 -14.25 -24.16 7.39
C VAL A 555 -14.25 -22.81 8.09
N VAL A 556 -13.26 -22.53 8.96
CA VAL A 556 -13.13 -21.26 9.68
C VAL A 556 -12.87 -20.10 8.73
N VAL A 557 -11.98 -20.23 7.74
CA VAL A 557 -11.71 -19.21 6.73
C VAL A 557 -12.91 -18.99 5.81
N THR A 558 -13.66 -20.04 5.48
CA THR A 558 -14.90 -19.94 4.70
C THR A 558 -15.99 -19.26 5.53
N LEU A 559 -16.13 -19.60 6.81
CA LEU A 559 -17.04 -18.92 7.75
C LEU A 559 -16.63 -17.45 7.97
N LEU A 560 -15.33 -17.17 8.06
CA LEU A 560 -14.80 -15.81 8.24
C LEU A 560 -14.91 -15.00 6.95
N GLY A 561 -14.73 -15.61 5.77
CA GLY A 561 -15.02 -14.99 4.48
C GLY A 561 -16.51 -14.69 4.32
N TRP A 562 -17.38 -15.60 4.80
CA TRP A 562 -18.82 -15.39 4.87
C TRP A 562 -19.18 -14.22 5.81
N LEU A 563 -18.59 -14.15 7.01
CA LEU A 563 -18.76 -13.04 7.94
C LEU A 563 -18.21 -11.70 7.38
N ALA A 564 -17.06 -11.71 6.72
CA ALA A 564 -16.43 -10.53 6.13
C ALA A 564 -17.13 -10.01 4.85
N SER A 565 -17.97 -10.84 4.21
CA SER A 565 -18.76 -10.45 3.04
C SER A 565 -20.02 -9.63 3.36
N GLY A 566 -20.23 -9.24 4.62
CA GLY A 566 -21.33 -8.36 5.03
C GLY A 566 -22.71 -9.05 5.08
N VAL A 567 -22.78 -10.37 4.84
CA VAL A 567 -24.04 -11.14 4.81
C VAL A 567 -24.70 -11.23 6.19
N GLY A 568 -23.94 -11.14 7.28
CA GLY A 568 -24.48 -11.16 8.64
C GLY A 568 -25.44 -10.01 8.96
N ILE A 569 -25.31 -8.87 8.29
CA ILE A 569 -26.15 -7.68 8.52
C ILE A 569 -27.55 -7.84 7.87
N VAL A 570 -27.66 -8.67 6.83
CA VAL A 570 -28.93 -8.89 6.12
C VAL A 570 -29.86 -9.81 6.92
N LEU A 571 -29.31 -10.76 7.69
CA LEU A 571 -30.13 -11.67 8.49
C LEU A 571 -30.74 -11.00 9.73
N ASP A 572 -30.03 -10.05 10.37
CA ASP A 572 -30.59 -9.26 11.48
C ASP A 572 -31.75 -8.37 11.03
N THR A 573 -31.69 -7.88 9.79
CA THR A 573 -32.78 -7.08 9.20
C THR A 573 -33.99 -7.96 8.81
N PHE A 574 -33.77 -9.23 8.47
CA PHE A 574 -34.83 -10.19 8.13
C PHE A 574 -35.46 -10.86 9.36
N LEU A 575 -34.69 -11.08 10.43
CA LEU A 575 -35.17 -11.65 11.70
C LEU A 575 -35.88 -10.63 12.59
N MET A 576 -35.66 -9.32 12.40
CA MET A 576 -36.48 -8.28 13.04
C MET A 576 -37.80 -7.99 12.31
N ALA A 577 -38.05 -8.62 11.16
CA ALA A 577 -39.27 -8.45 10.36
C ALA A 577 -40.15 -9.71 10.28
N ALA A 578 -39.92 -10.70 11.15
CA ALA A 578 -40.69 -11.94 11.26
C ALA A 578 -41.34 -12.09 12.64
#